data_AF-A0A960BV31-F1
#
_entry.id   AF-A0A960BV31-F1
#
_cell.length_a   1.000
_cell.length_b   1.000
_cell.length_c   1.000
_cell.angle_alpha   90.00
_cell.angle_beta   90.00
_cell.angle_gamma   90.00
#
_symmetry.space_group_name_H-M   'P 1'
#
loop_
_entity.id
_entity.type
_entity.pdbx_description
1 polymer ?
#
loop_
_entity_poly.entity_id
_entity_poly.type
_entity_poly.pdbx_seq_one_letter_code
_entity_poly.pdbx_strand_id
1 'polypeptide(L)'
;LIRSKGVGVFFCTQLPTDVPNAVLSQLGARVQHALRAFTPDDQQALARTVRTYPRTDVYDLATDLTALGIGEAIVTVLSERGAPTPVAWTRLRPPRSLMASIGPDYTRAVAQASPLFLKYGPTVERESAYEMLATRMAPPPAPAEEPVDLPPILPTGLDLPPMPKRVQRAEPGVLEKMMDNPAFKSAMRSAGTVIGREIGRSIFGTGRRRR
;
A
#
# COMPACT_ATOMS: atom_id res chain seq x y z
N LEU A 1 4.71 5.95 -22.92
CA LEU A 1 4.63 5.08 -24.11
C LEU A 1 6.00 5.04 -24.79
N ILE A 2 6.59 3.88 -25.05
CA ILE A 2 7.87 3.80 -25.76
C ILE A 2 7.61 3.29 -27.18
N ARG A 3 7.20 4.19 -28.09
CA ARG A 3 6.87 3.83 -29.49
C ARG A 3 8.05 3.18 -30.21
N SER A 4 9.26 3.68 -29.98
CA SER A 4 10.48 3.18 -30.63
C SER A 4 10.90 1.77 -30.22
N LYS A 5 10.32 1.22 -29.15
CA LYS A 5 10.62 -0.13 -28.63
C LYS A 5 9.42 -1.08 -28.73
N GLY A 6 8.33 -0.66 -29.35
CA GLY A 6 7.13 -1.48 -29.49
C GLY A 6 6.40 -1.76 -28.16
N VAL A 7 6.63 -0.95 -27.12
CA VAL A 7 5.99 -1.15 -25.81
C VAL A 7 4.71 -0.33 -25.71
N GLY A 8 3.57 -1.03 -25.67
CA GLY A 8 2.24 -0.47 -25.39
C GLY A 8 1.97 -0.36 -23.89
N VAL A 9 1.33 0.75 -23.48
CA VAL A 9 0.88 0.95 -22.09
C VAL A 9 -0.60 1.31 -22.14
N PHE A 10 -1.40 0.60 -21.35
CA PHE A 10 -2.84 0.81 -21.24
C PHE A 10 -3.17 1.24 -19.81
N PHE A 11 -3.96 2.30 -19.69
CA PHE A 11 -4.47 2.76 -18.40
C PHE A 11 -5.97 2.47 -18.36
N CYS A 12 -6.37 1.60 -17.43
CA CYS A 12 -7.77 1.25 -17.20
C CYS A 12 -8.21 1.88 -15.89
N THR A 13 -9.09 2.88 -15.96
CA THR A 13 -9.65 3.56 -14.79
C THR A 13 -11.15 3.79 -14.97
N GLN A 14 -11.86 3.98 -13.87
CA GLN A 14 -13.26 4.39 -13.85
C GLN A 14 -13.42 5.89 -14.13
N LEU A 15 -12.50 6.72 -13.60
CA LEU A 15 -12.56 8.17 -13.72
C LEU A 15 -11.36 8.71 -14.51
N PRO A 16 -11.59 9.53 -15.55
CA PRO A 16 -10.49 10.13 -16.32
C PRO A 16 -9.54 11.00 -15.47
N THR A 17 -10.00 11.51 -14.33
CA THR A 17 -9.23 12.34 -13.41
C THR A 17 -8.14 11.58 -12.66
N ASP A 18 -8.21 10.25 -12.61
CA ASP A 18 -7.24 9.43 -11.89
C ASP A 18 -5.89 9.37 -12.62
N VAL A 19 -5.86 9.69 -13.91
CA VAL A 19 -4.64 9.72 -14.71
C VAL A 19 -4.13 11.15 -14.83
N PRO A 20 -2.86 11.43 -14.47
CA PRO A 20 -2.29 12.76 -14.59
C PRO A 20 -2.34 13.31 -16.03
N ASN A 21 -2.62 14.61 -16.17
CA ASN A 21 -2.73 15.29 -17.47
C ASN A 21 -1.48 15.13 -18.34
N ALA A 22 -0.28 15.11 -17.74
CA ALA A 22 0.98 14.89 -18.46
C ALA A 22 1.09 13.51 -19.12
N VAL A 23 0.37 12.52 -18.60
CA VAL A 23 0.27 11.18 -19.19
C VAL A 23 -0.87 11.14 -20.21
N LEU A 24 -2.05 11.69 -19.87
CA LEU A 24 -3.21 11.75 -20.77
C LEU A 24 -2.91 12.46 -22.10
N SER A 25 -2.05 13.47 -22.10
CA SER A 25 -1.64 14.20 -23.30
C SER A 25 -0.79 13.35 -24.26
N GLN A 26 -0.16 12.28 -23.76
CA GLN A 26 0.67 11.37 -24.57
C GLN A 26 -0.13 10.19 -25.12
N LEU A 27 -1.35 9.96 -24.62
CA LEU A 27 -2.22 8.88 -25.05
C LEU A 27 -3.05 9.33 -26.24
N GLY A 28 -2.77 8.74 -27.40
CA GLY A 28 -3.49 9.06 -28.64
C GLY A 28 -4.69 8.15 -28.94
N ALA A 29 -4.73 6.95 -28.36
CA ALA A 29 -5.88 6.05 -28.47
C ALA A 29 -6.71 6.14 -27.19
N ARG A 30 -8.04 6.23 -27.33
CA ARG A 30 -8.98 6.26 -26.21
C ARG A 30 -10.16 5.36 -26.47
N VAL A 31 -10.57 4.66 -25.42
CA VAL A 31 -11.76 3.82 -25.37
C VAL A 31 -12.56 4.25 -24.15
N GLN A 32 -13.62 5.00 -24.38
CA GLN A 32 -14.43 5.56 -23.29
C GLN A 32 -15.78 4.85 -23.25
N HIS A 33 -16.01 4.16 -22.14
CA HIS A 33 -17.32 3.59 -21.82
C HIS A 33 -18.25 4.69 -21.28
N ALA A 34 -19.52 4.32 -21.09
CA ALA A 34 -20.54 5.20 -20.53
C ALA A 34 -20.04 5.96 -19.29
N LEU A 35 -20.09 7.29 -19.36
CA LEU A 35 -19.77 8.14 -18.23
C LEU A 35 -21.07 8.64 -17.62
N ARG A 36 -21.32 8.29 -16.35
CA ARG A 36 -22.51 8.74 -15.63
C ARG A 36 -22.14 9.98 -14.84
N ALA A 37 -22.78 11.11 -15.15
CA ALA A 37 -22.60 12.35 -14.42
C ALA A 37 -23.72 12.52 -13.40
N PHE A 38 -23.42 12.30 -12.12
CA PHE A 38 -24.37 12.49 -11.02
C PHE A 38 -24.11 13.78 -10.24
N THR A 39 -22.87 14.28 -10.29
CA THR A 39 -22.45 15.50 -9.60
C THR A 39 -22.07 16.61 -10.58
N PRO A 40 -22.05 17.89 -10.14
CA PRO A 40 -21.56 18.99 -10.96
C PRO A 40 -20.10 18.81 -11.41
N ASP A 41 -19.27 18.18 -10.57
CA ASP A 41 -17.88 17.90 -10.89
C ASP A 41 -17.76 16.85 -12.00
N ASP A 42 -18.64 15.84 -12.00
CA ASP A 42 -18.71 14.85 -13.08
C ASP A 42 -19.14 15.48 -14.40
N GLN A 43 -20.09 16.42 -14.38
CA GLN A 43 -20.50 17.16 -15.58
C GLN A 43 -19.35 17.98 -16.15
N GLN A 44 -18.57 18.64 -15.28
CA GLN A 44 -17.38 19.37 -15.72
C GLN A 44 -16.31 18.41 -16.26
N ALA A 45 -16.11 17.25 -15.65
CA ALA A 45 -15.18 16.23 -16.12
C ALA A 45 -15.59 15.67 -17.48
N LEU A 46 -16.89 15.42 -17.68
CA LEU A 46 -17.46 15.01 -18.97
C LEU A 46 -17.21 16.09 -20.04
N ALA A 47 -17.54 17.35 -19.75
CA ALA A 47 -17.33 18.45 -20.68
C ALA A 47 -15.85 18.63 -21.05
N ARG A 48 -14.93 18.50 -20.08
CA ARG A 48 -13.49 18.49 -20.33
C ARG A 48 -13.09 17.32 -21.23
N THR A 49 -13.62 16.13 -20.97
CA THR A 49 -13.32 14.91 -21.72
C THR A 49 -13.78 15.02 -23.18
N VAL A 50 -15.00 15.49 -23.41
CA VAL A 50 -15.57 15.71 -24.76
C VAL A 50 -14.68 16.62 -25.61
N ARG A 51 -14.15 17.71 -25.02
CA ARG A 51 -13.26 18.66 -25.72
C ARG A 51 -11.95 18.04 -26.19
N THR A 52 -11.55 16.89 -25.65
CA THR A 52 -10.30 16.23 -26.04
C THR A 52 -10.44 15.31 -27.24
N TYR A 53 -11.66 15.06 -27.71
CA TYR A 53 -11.92 14.24 -28.89
C TYR A 53 -11.82 15.04 -30.19
N PRO A 54 -11.51 14.38 -31.32
CA PRO A 54 -11.66 14.98 -32.63
C PRO A 54 -13.09 15.49 -32.83
N ARG A 55 -13.24 16.67 -33.44
CA ARG A 55 -14.56 17.19 -33.79
C ARG A 55 -15.18 16.32 -34.87
N THR A 56 -16.46 16.01 -34.71
CA THR A 56 -17.23 15.22 -35.67
C THR A 56 -18.62 15.81 -35.85
N ASP A 57 -19.14 15.81 -37.07
CA ASP A 57 -20.49 16.30 -37.36
C ASP A 57 -21.58 15.25 -37.12
N VAL A 58 -21.17 14.00 -36.89
CA VAL A 58 -22.06 12.83 -36.79
C VAL A 58 -22.52 12.56 -35.35
N TYR A 59 -21.70 12.88 -34.36
CA TYR A 59 -21.91 12.54 -32.96
C TYR A 59 -21.91 13.77 -32.06
N ASP A 60 -22.89 13.84 -31.16
CA ASP A 60 -22.85 14.77 -30.03
C ASP A 60 -22.28 14.05 -28.82
N LEU A 61 -20.95 14.08 -28.71
CA LEU A 61 -20.21 13.36 -27.68
C LEU A 61 -20.64 13.71 -26.25
N ALA A 62 -21.20 14.90 -26.00
CA ALA A 62 -21.68 15.26 -24.67
C ALA A 62 -22.92 14.46 -24.28
N THR A 63 -23.86 14.31 -25.22
CA THR A 63 -25.06 13.49 -25.03
C THR A 63 -24.74 12.00 -25.18
N ASP A 64 -24.03 11.61 -26.24
CA ASP A 64 -23.77 10.22 -26.60
C ASP A 64 -23.01 9.48 -25.50
N LEU A 65 -21.98 10.09 -24.88
CA LEU A 65 -21.23 9.47 -23.78
C LEU A 65 -22.10 9.16 -22.55
N THR A 66 -23.18 9.92 -22.34
CA THR A 66 -24.14 9.66 -21.25
C THR A 66 -25.21 8.67 -21.66
N ALA A 67 -25.49 8.49 -22.96
CA ALA A 67 -26.50 7.58 -23.49
C ALA A 67 -26.00 6.13 -23.67
N LEU A 68 -24.67 5.92 -23.75
CA LEU A 68 -24.06 4.60 -23.91
C LEU A 68 -24.61 3.55 -22.91
N GLY A 69 -24.92 2.37 -23.44
CA GLY A 69 -25.30 1.18 -22.68
C GLY A 69 -24.11 0.36 -22.18
N ILE A 70 -24.41 -0.74 -21.47
CA ILE A 70 -23.40 -1.71 -21.05
C ILE A 70 -22.85 -2.43 -22.29
N GLY A 71 -21.52 -2.49 -22.40
CA GLY A 71 -20.85 -3.09 -23.55
C GLY A 71 -20.78 -2.16 -24.77
N GLU A 72 -21.02 -0.87 -24.59
CA GLU A 72 -20.81 0.15 -25.62
C GLU A 72 -19.73 1.14 -25.20
N ALA A 73 -18.98 1.63 -26.18
CA ALA A 73 -17.93 2.62 -25.96
C ALA A 73 -17.74 3.50 -27.18
N ILE A 74 -17.30 4.73 -26.94
CA ILE A 74 -16.75 5.60 -27.98
C ILE A 74 -15.26 5.34 -28.10
N VAL A 75 -14.82 5.02 -29.31
CA VAL A 75 -13.46 4.64 -29.62
C VAL A 75 -12.85 5.64 -30.58
N THR A 76 -11.62 6.08 -30.28
CA THR A 76 -10.74 6.79 -31.20
C THR A 76 -9.37 6.15 -31.14
N VAL A 77 -8.78 5.91 -32.31
CA VAL A 77 -7.46 5.31 -32.44
C VAL A 77 -6.57 6.22 -33.26
N LEU A 78 -5.28 5.95 -33.26
CA LEU A 78 -4.35 6.63 -34.16
C LEU A 78 -4.32 5.90 -35.50
N SER A 79 -4.39 6.66 -36.58
CA SER A 79 -4.09 6.18 -37.94
C SER A 79 -2.61 5.79 -38.06
N GLU A 80 -2.26 5.13 -39.16
CA GLU A 80 -0.86 4.76 -39.48
C GLU A 80 0.10 5.95 -39.49
N ARG A 81 -0.42 7.15 -39.77
CA ARG A 81 0.33 8.42 -39.76
C ARG A 81 0.40 9.07 -38.38
N GLY A 82 -0.16 8.44 -37.35
CA GLY A 82 -0.20 8.96 -35.99
C GLY A 82 -1.23 10.07 -35.75
N ALA A 83 -2.11 10.34 -36.73
CA ALA A 83 -3.23 11.28 -36.56
C ALA A 83 -4.44 10.57 -35.95
N PRO A 84 -5.20 11.17 -35.02
CA PRO A 84 -6.42 10.60 -34.47
C PRO A 84 -7.45 10.34 -35.57
N THR A 85 -8.08 9.16 -35.56
CA THR A 85 -9.21 8.84 -36.44
C THR A 85 -10.48 9.48 -35.90
N PRO A 86 -11.50 9.70 -36.76
CA PRO A 86 -12.84 10.04 -36.32
C PRO A 86 -13.33 9.08 -35.23
N VAL A 87 -14.13 9.61 -34.31
CA VAL A 87 -14.71 8.82 -33.23
C VAL A 87 -15.75 7.85 -33.80
N ALA A 88 -15.83 6.66 -33.20
CA ALA A 88 -16.81 5.65 -33.58
C ALA A 88 -17.53 5.11 -32.33
N TRP A 89 -18.86 5.15 -32.37
CA TRP A 89 -19.68 4.39 -31.43
C TRP A 89 -19.53 2.91 -31.72
N THR A 90 -18.98 2.16 -30.77
CA THR A 90 -18.60 0.76 -30.96
C THR A 90 -19.24 -0.12 -29.91
N ARG A 91 -19.84 -1.23 -30.36
CA ARG A 91 -20.33 -2.29 -29.48
C ARG A 91 -19.22 -3.29 -29.20
N LEU A 92 -18.89 -3.47 -27.93
CA LEU A 92 -17.82 -4.33 -27.46
C LEU A 92 -18.33 -5.75 -27.29
N ARG A 93 -17.52 -6.71 -27.74
CA ARG A 93 -17.80 -8.12 -27.53
C ARG A 93 -17.45 -8.49 -26.09
N PRO A 94 -18.29 -9.27 -25.37
CA PRO A 94 -17.92 -9.76 -24.06
C PRO A 94 -16.64 -10.61 -24.14
N PRO A 95 -15.82 -10.61 -23.09
CA PRO A 95 -14.64 -11.44 -23.04
C PRO A 95 -15.03 -12.92 -23.17
N ARG A 96 -14.25 -13.65 -23.97
CA ARG A 96 -14.35 -15.10 -24.12
C ARG A 96 -13.55 -15.85 -23.04
N SER A 97 -12.83 -15.10 -22.21
CA SER A 97 -12.04 -15.60 -21.10
C SER A 97 -12.83 -15.58 -19.80
N LEU A 98 -12.33 -16.32 -18.81
CA LEU A 98 -12.80 -16.23 -17.44
C LEU A 98 -12.64 -14.78 -16.93
N MET A 99 -13.70 -14.17 -16.41
CA MET A 99 -13.69 -12.83 -15.78
C MET A 99 -13.40 -12.90 -14.26
N ALA A 100 -12.68 -13.93 -13.82
CA ALA A 100 -12.30 -14.13 -12.42
C ALA A 100 -10.78 -14.23 -12.31
N SER A 101 -10.27 -14.12 -11.08
CA SER A 101 -8.87 -14.45 -10.81
C SER A 101 -8.60 -15.89 -11.25
N ILE A 102 -7.44 -16.08 -11.89
CA ILE A 102 -7.00 -17.42 -12.23
C ILE A 102 -6.73 -18.20 -10.93
N GLY A 103 -7.18 -19.45 -10.87
CA GLY A 103 -6.96 -20.30 -9.69
C GLY A 103 -5.47 -20.60 -9.47
N PRO A 104 -5.07 -20.95 -8.23
CA PRO A 104 -3.69 -21.27 -7.90
C PRO A 104 -3.15 -22.44 -8.72
N ASP A 105 -4.00 -23.44 -9.01
CA ASP A 105 -3.61 -24.62 -9.77
C ASP A 105 -3.27 -24.30 -11.22
N TYR A 106 -4.13 -23.51 -11.89
CA TYR A 106 -3.88 -23.08 -13.26
C TYR A 106 -2.62 -22.22 -13.35
N THR A 107 -2.43 -21.32 -12.39
CA THR A 107 -1.22 -20.47 -12.29
C THR A 107 0.03 -21.33 -12.17
N ARG A 108 0.01 -22.34 -11.29
CA ARG A 108 1.12 -23.26 -11.09
C ARG A 108 1.43 -24.06 -12.35
N ALA A 109 0.41 -24.60 -13.01
CA ALA A 109 0.58 -25.38 -14.24
C ALA A 109 1.23 -24.54 -15.35
N VAL A 110 0.76 -23.30 -15.55
CA VAL A 110 1.32 -22.39 -16.55
C VAL A 110 2.75 -21.95 -16.17
N ALA A 111 3.01 -21.68 -14.89
CA ALA A 111 4.34 -21.35 -14.42
C ALA A 111 5.33 -22.50 -14.65
N GLN A 112 4.94 -23.74 -14.35
CA GLN A 112 5.76 -24.94 -14.55
C GLN A 112 6.01 -25.26 -16.02
N ALA A 113 5.06 -24.97 -16.90
CA ALA A 113 5.22 -25.15 -18.34
C ALA A 113 6.15 -24.11 -18.99
N SER A 114 6.49 -23.03 -18.29
CA SER A 114 7.36 -21.98 -18.82
C SER A 114 8.82 -22.46 -18.94
N PRO A 115 9.51 -22.17 -20.06
CA PRO A 115 10.96 -22.43 -20.19
C PRO A 115 11.80 -21.75 -19.10
N LEU A 116 11.27 -20.67 -18.52
CA LEU A 116 11.91 -19.91 -17.44
C LEU A 116 11.78 -20.58 -16.07
N PHE A 117 10.95 -21.61 -15.94
CA PHE A 117 10.72 -22.29 -14.67
C PHE A 117 12.00 -22.91 -14.09
N LEU A 118 12.90 -23.42 -14.93
CA LEU A 118 14.17 -23.98 -14.47
C LEU A 118 15.05 -22.94 -13.75
N LYS A 119 14.94 -21.66 -14.13
CA LYS A 119 15.73 -20.57 -13.55
C LYS A 119 15.00 -19.85 -12.41
N TYR A 120 13.69 -19.66 -12.54
CA TYR A 120 12.89 -18.80 -11.64
C TYR A 120 11.79 -19.56 -10.87
N GLY A 121 11.65 -20.86 -11.08
CA GLY A 121 10.70 -21.72 -10.39
C GLY A 121 10.99 -21.95 -8.90
N PRO A 122 12.26 -22.12 -8.44
CA PRO A 122 12.51 -22.29 -7.02
C PRO A 122 12.33 -20.96 -6.27
N THR A 123 11.44 -20.97 -5.26
CA THR A 123 11.31 -19.87 -4.31
C THR A 123 12.60 -19.76 -3.51
N VAL A 124 13.26 -18.60 -3.59
CA VAL A 124 14.45 -18.30 -2.79
C VAL A 124 14.02 -17.49 -1.58
N GLU A 125 13.92 -18.15 -0.43
CA GLU A 125 13.88 -17.51 0.89
C GLU A 125 15.25 -16.85 1.13
N ARG A 126 15.27 -15.52 1.21
CA ARG A 126 16.47 -14.76 1.53
C ARG A 126 16.33 -14.23 2.95
N GLU A 127 17.38 -14.36 3.75
CA GLU A 127 17.44 -13.70 5.06
C GLU A 127 17.13 -12.21 4.87
N SER A 128 16.06 -11.75 5.52
CA SER A 128 15.65 -10.37 5.42
C SER A 128 16.60 -9.49 6.24
N ALA A 129 16.80 -8.24 5.81
CA ALA A 129 17.58 -7.28 6.60
C ALA A 129 17.03 -7.12 8.02
N TYR A 130 15.71 -7.31 8.19
CA TYR A 130 15.04 -7.33 9.48
C TYR A 130 15.48 -8.52 10.36
N GLU A 131 15.49 -9.73 9.82
CA GLU A 131 15.96 -10.94 10.53
C GLU A 131 17.42 -10.80 10.94
N MET A 132 18.29 -10.34 10.03
CA MET A 132 19.70 -10.11 10.34
C MET A 132 19.91 -9.08 11.47
N LEU A 133 19.09 -8.03 11.52
CA LEU A 133 19.14 -7.02 12.58
C LEU A 133 18.57 -7.56 13.89
N ALA A 134 17.48 -8.32 13.85
CA ALA A 134 16.87 -8.96 15.01
C ALA A 134 17.84 -9.94 15.69
N THR A 135 18.54 -10.77 14.91
CA THR A 135 19.57 -11.68 15.43
C THR A 135 20.75 -10.93 16.06
N ARG A 136 21.15 -9.77 15.51
CA ARG A 136 22.20 -8.93 16.10
C ARG A 136 21.78 -8.22 17.38
N MET A 137 20.51 -7.90 17.52
CA MET A 137 19.94 -7.26 18.72
C MET A 137 19.46 -8.27 19.77
N ALA A 138 19.44 -9.57 19.44
CA ALA A 138 19.04 -10.60 20.37
C ALA A 138 20.04 -10.70 21.54
N PRO A 139 19.57 -10.58 22.80
CA PRO A 139 20.44 -10.78 23.96
C PRO A 139 20.97 -12.23 24.00
N PRO A 140 22.17 -12.47 24.57
CA PRO A 140 22.72 -13.81 24.67
C PRO A 140 21.75 -14.73 25.42
N PRO A 141 21.62 -16.02 25.01
CA PRO A 141 20.74 -16.95 25.68
C PRO A 141 21.15 -17.05 27.16
N ALA A 142 20.17 -16.95 28.06
CA ALA A 142 20.40 -17.19 29.48
C ALA A 142 21.00 -18.59 29.66
N PRO A 143 22.02 -18.76 30.52
CA PRO A 143 22.59 -20.07 30.76
C PRO A 143 21.49 -21.02 31.21
N ALA A 144 21.38 -22.17 30.53
CA ALA A 144 20.50 -23.25 30.94
C ALA A 144 20.92 -23.67 32.36
N GLU A 145 19.97 -23.61 33.30
CA GLU A 145 20.18 -24.15 34.64
C GLU A 145 20.44 -25.66 34.50
N GLU A 146 21.69 -26.07 34.72
CA GLU A 146 22.03 -27.47 34.88
C GLU A 146 21.27 -28.02 36.09
N PRO A 147 20.59 -29.18 35.98
CA PRO A 147 19.96 -29.80 37.13
C PRO A 147 21.06 -30.19 38.13
N VAL A 148 21.09 -29.48 39.26
CA VAL A 148 22.02 -29.74 40.35
C VAL A 148 21.65 -31.10 40.97
N ASP A 149 22.44 -32.13 40.68
CA ASP A 149 22.32 -33.45 41.29
C ASP A 149 22.94 -33.42 42.70
N LEU A 150 22.09 -33.25 43.72
CA LEU A 150 22.51 -33.23 45.12
C LEU A 150 22.43 -34.65 45.71
N PRO A 151 23.53 -35.22 46.27
CA PRO A 151 23.50 -36.54 46.89
C PRO A 151 22.70 -36.54 48.21
N PRO A 152 21.99 -37.64 48.54
CA PRO A 152 21.14 -37.68 49.72
C PRO A 152 21.98 -37.93 50.96
N ILE A 153 22.29 -36.86 51.70
CA ILE A 153 22.85 -36.97 53.04
C ILE A 153 21.89 -36.23 53.96
N LEU A 154 20.97 -36.97 54.59
CA LEU A 154 20.53 -36.85 55.99
C LEU A 154 19.27 -37.72 56.24
N PRO A 155 19.19 -38.43 57.37
CA PRO A 155 18.07 -39.32 57.69
C PRO A 155 16.79 -38.52 58.01
N THR A 156 15.68 -38.96 57.41
CA THR A 156 14.31 -38.48 57.64
C THR A 156 13.91 -38.68 59.10
N GLY A 157 13.61 -37.59 59.82
CA GLY A 157 12.99 -37.71 61.15
C GLY A 157 13.09 -36.54 62.14
N LEU A 158 13.31 -35.29 61.71
CA LEU A 158 13.15 -34.14 62.61
C LEU A 158 12.12 -33.15 62.05
N ASP A 159 10.99 -33.04 62.75
CA ASP A 159 9.99 -31.98 62.57
C ASP A 159 10.58 -30.64 63.01
N LEU A 160 10.91 -29.80 62.03
CA LEU A 160 11.27 -28.39 62.24
C LEU A 160 10.04 -27.51 61.93
N PRO A 161 9.69 -26.53 62.77
CA PRO A 161 8.55 -25.65 62.55
C PRO A 161 8.73 -24.81 61.27
N PRO A 162 7.63 -24.38 60.61
CA PRO A 162 7.71 -23.71 59.32
C PRO A 162 8.47 -22.38 59.44
N MET A 163 9.57 -22.25 58.71
CA MET A 163 10.29 -20.98 58.60
C MET A 163 9.39 -19.91 57.96
N PRO A 164 9.44 -18.66 58.44
CA PRO A 164 8.65 -17.58 57.85
C PRO A 164 9.06 -17.33 56.40
N LYS A 165 8.08 -17.14 55.51
CA LYS A 165 8.30 -16.78 54.10
C LYS A 165 9.26 -15.59 54.02
N ARG A 166 10.44 -15.84 53.45
CA ARG A 166 11.44 -14.80 53.15
C ARG A 166 10.80 -13.75 52.25
N VAL A 167 10.60 -12.55 52.78
CA VAL A 167 10.15 -11.39 52.00
C VAL A 167 11.18 -11.15 50.91
N GLN A 168 10.84 -11.49 49.67
CA GLN A 168 11.62 -11.09 48.51
C GLN A 168 11.55 -9.57 48.43
N ARG A 169 12.70 -8.91 48.56
CA ARG A 169 12.82 -7.48 48.31
C ARG A 169 12.37 -7.24 46.88
N ALA A 170 11.25 -6.56 46.69
CA ALA A 170 10.76 -6.18 45.38
C ALA A 170 11.89 -5.43 44.66
N GLU A 171 12.40 -6.03 43.58
CA GLU A 171 13.23 -5.27 42.66
C GLU A 171 12.38 -4.11 42.10
N PRO A 172 12.95 -2.91 41.95
CA PRO A 172 12.23 -1.81 41.34
C PRO A 172 11.75 -2.26 39.96
N GLY A 173 10.44 -2.09 39.73
CA GLY A 173 9.78 -2.56 38.52
C GLY A 173 10.47 -2.02 37.27
N VAL A 174 10.36 -2.75 36.18
CA VAL A 174 10.97 -2.43 34.87
C VAL A 174 10.72 -0.97 34.44
N LEU A 175 9.58 -0.39 34.87
CA LEU A 175 9.23 1.02 34.66
C LEU A 175 10.15 2.01 35.39
N GLU A 176 10.54 1.69 36.62
CA GLU A 176 11.40 2.53 37.47
C GLU A 176 12.86 2.48 36.99
N LYS A 177 13.35 1.29 36.59
CA LYS A 177 14.65 1.14 35.90
C LYS A 177 14.68 1.87 34.55
N MET A 178 13.56 1.95 33.83
CA MET A 178 13.46 2.74 32.59
C MET A 178 13.45 4.25 32.85
N MET A 179 12.78 4.70 33.92
CA MET A 179 12.76 6.11 34.31
C MET A 179 14.13 6.61 34.75
N ASP A 180 14.96 5.77 35.36
CA ASP A 180 16.31 6.13 35.79
C ASP A 180 17.39 6.02 34.71
N ASN A 181 17.06 5.49 33.53
CA ASN A 181 18.02 5.44 32.42
C ASN A 181 18.29 6.86 31.86
N PRO A 182 19.56 7.32 31.82
CA PRO A 182 19.93 8.64 31.30
C PRO A 182 19.48 8.88 29.85
N ALA A 183 19.34 7.81 29.05
CA ALA A 183 18.80 7.90 27.69
C ALA A 183 17.31 8.32 27.67
N PHE A 184 16.49 7.75 28.56
CA PHE A 184 15.07 8.10 28.68
C PHE A 184 14.88 9.50 29.26
N LYS A 185 15.66 9.88 30.28
CA LYS A 185 15.68 11.27 30.81
C LYS A 185 16.10 12.30 29.75
N SER A 186 16.90 11.91 28.74
CA SER A 186 17.26 12.79 27.62
C SER A 186 16.13 12.90 26.59
N ALA A 187 15.46 11.79 26.26
CA ALA A 187 14.33 11.74 25.35
C ALA A 187 13.10 12.51 25.87
N MET A 188 12.82 12.41 27.17
CA MET A 188 11.72 13.13 27.81
C MET A 188 11.98 14.65 27.87
N ARG A 189 13.24 15.07 28.10
CA ARG A 189 13.64 16.49 28.02
C ARG A 189 13.55 17.05 26.59
N SER A 190 13.85 16.25 25.58
CA SER A 190 13.67 16.66 24.18
C SER A 190 12.20 16.70 23.74
N ALA A 191 11.35 15.80 24.26
CA ALA A 191 9.91 15.84 23.97
C ALA A 191 9.20 17.02 24.65
N GLY A 192 9.58 17.36 25.90
CA GLY A 192 8.97 18.48 26.64
C GLY A 192 9.25 19.86 26.04
N THR A 193 10.41 20.05 25.40
CA THR A 193 10.78 21.34 24.77
C THR A 193 10.09 21.57 23.42
N VAL A 194 9.70 20.51 22.71
CA VAL A 194 8.97 20.60 21.44
C VAL A 194 7.48 20.81 21.68
N ILE A 195 6.88 20.09 22.62
CA ILE A 195 5.45 20.21 22.95
C ILE A 195 5.11 21.59 23.57
N GLY A 196 6.00 22.14 24.41
CA GLY A 196 5.79 23.47 25.01
C GLY A 196 5.81 24.62 23.99
N ARG A 197 6.52 24.47 22.87
CA ARG A 197 6.66 25.52 21.85
C ARG A 197 5.50 25.56 20.86
N GLU A 198 4.75 24.46 20.73
CA GLU A 198 3.54 24.39 19.91
C GLU A 198 2.27 24.79 20.68
N ILE A 199 2.15 24.41 21.96
CA ILE A 199 1.00 24.79 22.79
C ILE A 199 1.02 26.30 23.11
N GLY A 200 2.20 26.90 23.32
CA GLY A 200 2.32 28.35 23.52
C GLY A 200 1.84 29.19 22.33
N ARG A 201 1.93 28.65 21.10
CA ARG A 201 1.43 29.32 19.89
C ARG A 201 -0.06 29.10 19.63
N SER A 202 -0.64 28.00 20.11
CA SER A 202 -2.07 27.72 19.94
C SER A 202 -2.95 28.36 21.02
N ILE A 203 -2.40 28.70 22.19
CA ILE A 203 -3.15 29.30 23.30
C ILE A 203 -3.02 30.83 23.40
N PHE A 204 -1.92 31.45 22.93
CA PHE A 204 -1.81 32.92 22.85
C PHE A 204 -2.11 33.41 21.43
N GLY A 205 -3.40 33.67 21.21
CA GLY A 205 -4.01 33.98 19.92
C GLY A 205 -3.36 35.09 19.11
N THR A 206 -3.37 34.87 17.80
CA THR A 206 -3.23 35.87 16.75
C THR A 206 -4.42 36.83 16.77
N GLY A 207 -4.34 37.85 17.62
CA GLY A 207 -5.24 39.00 17.67
C GLY A 207 -4.97 39.98 16.53
N ARG A 208 -5.78 39.88 15.50
CA ARG A 208 -5.96 40.76 14.34
C ARG A 208 -6.05 42.25 14.77
N ARG A 209 -5.11 43.10 14.34
CA ARG A 209 -5.22 44.58 14.47
C ARG A 209 -5.44 45.22 13.10
N ARG A 210 -6.61 45.82 12.96
CA ARG A 210 -7.13 46.61 11.83
C ARG A 210 -6.29 47.88 11.65
N ARG A 211 -5.93 48.20 10.41
CA ARG A 211 -5.96 49.55 9.83
C ARG A 211 -6.28 49.41 8.35
#